data_AF-G1LVE5-F1
#
_entry.id   AF-G1LVE5-F1
#
_cell.length_a   1.000
_cell.length_b   1.000
_cell.length_c   1.000
_cell.angle_alpha   90.00
_cell.angle_beta   90.00
_cell.angle_gamma   90.00
#
_symmetry.space_group_name_H-M   'P 1'
#
loop_
_entity.id
_entity.type
_entity.pdbx_description
1 polymer ?
#
loop_
_entity_poly.entity_id
_entity_poly.type
_entity_poly.pdbx_seq_one_letter_code
_entity_poly.pdbx_strand_id
1 'polypeptide(L)'
;MGLAMEHGGAYSRAGGSPRGCWYYLRYFFLFVSLIQFLIILGLVLFMVYGNVHVSTESNLQATERRAEGLYSQVVGLTASQANLSKELNLTSRAKDTIMQLLLNARRDLDRINASFRQCQADRVSYMNNQRYMAAIILSEKQCQEQLKETNKSCNALLLMLNQKAKTLEVEVAKEKEVCTKDKEGLALNKRVVEEQLTECGKAREQQRQERQLAEDRLQKVQALCLPLDRDKFETQLRNLWRDSIIPRTLDTMGYNLYHPLSSEITSIRRSCDHMPTLMATKVEELARSLRADIDRVARENSDIQRQKLEVEQGLRASQEAKEKVEKEAQAREAKLQAECARQTQLALEEKAALRKERDSLAKELEEKKREAEQLKMQLAVSNSALDTCIKAKSQPMPIPRPVGPAPNPQPIDPAGLEEFKKRILESQRPPTGIVVAPSSG
;
A
#
# COMPACT_ATOMS: atom_id res chain seq x y z
N MET A 1 34.55 -17.33 -132.14
CA MET A 1 34.98 -17.50 -133.55
C MET A 1 33.74 -17.87 -134.33
N GLY A 2 33.28 -17.19 -135.37
CA GLY A 2 33.82 -16.17 -136.26
C GLY A 2 32.97 -16.25 -137.53
N LEU A 3 32.52 -15.11 -138.03
CA LEU A 3 31.49 -14.90 -139.08
C LEU A 3 31.90 -15.29 -140.51
N ALA A 4 30.88 -15.35 -141.39
CA ALA A 4 30.75 -14.74 -142.77
C ALA A 4 30.20 -15.75 -143.82
N MET A 5 29.03 -15.54 -144.46
CA MET A 5 28.72 -14.72 -145.68
C MET A 5 29.55 -15.14 -146.92
N GLU A 6 29.11 -15.24 -148.18
CA GLU A 6 27.91 -14.84 -148.93
C GLU A 6 28.00 -15.36 -150.40
N HIS A 7 26.87 -15.30 -151.13
CA HIS A 7 26.65 -15.00 -152.57
C HIS A 7 26.98 -15.98 -153.73
N GLY A 8 26.03 -16.00 -154.69
CA GLY A 8 26.03 -16.79 -155.94
C GLY A 8 26.39 -16.01 -157.22
N GLY A 9 26.12 -16.60 -158.38
CA GLY A 9 26.26 -15.96 -159.70
C GLY A 9 26.06 -16.93 -160.88
N ALA A 10 25.54 -16.41 -162.01
CA ALA A 10 24.84 -17.12 -163.09
C ALA A 10 25.50 -16.99 -164.50
N TYR A 11 24.73 -17.38 -165.55
CA TYR A 11 24.83 -17.12 -167.01
C TYR A 11 25.66 -18.10 -167.89
N SER A 12 25.40 -18.37 -169.19
CA SER A 12 24.23 -18.40 -170.10
C SER A 12 24.68 -18.85 -171.52
N ARG A 13 23.75 -19.45 -172.31
CA ARG A 13 23.45 -19.24 -173.76
C ARG A 13 24.11 -20.05 -174.93
N ALA A 14 23.21 -20.46 -175.85
CA ALA A 14 23.28 -20.66 -177.33
C ALA A 14 24.17 -21.79 -177.90
N GLY A 15 23.86 -22.58 -178.94
CA GLY A 15 22.75 -22.68 -179.91
C GLY A 15 23.28 -23.33 -181.23
N GLY A 16 22.53 -24.25 -181.86
CA GLY A 16 22.60 -24.51 -183.33
C GLY A 16 23.15 -25.86 -183.90
N SER A 17 22.29 -26.55 -184.69
CA SER A 17 22.57 -27.52 -185.80
C SER A 17 22.93 -29.01 -185.49
N PRO A 18 22.80 -29.93 -186.48
CA PRO A 18 21.65 -30.75 -186.82
C PRO A 18 21.63 -32.12 -186.12
N ARG A 19 20.42 -32.66 -185.93
CA ARG A 19 20.13 -33.86 -185.13
C ARG A 19 20.52 -35.15 -185.85
N GLY A 20 21.60 -35.78 -185.40
CA GLY A 20 21.83 -37.21 -185.60
C GLY A 20 21.05 -38.05 -184.58
N CYS A 21 20.61 -39.24 -184.99
CA CYS A 21 19.88 -40.26 -184.22
C CYS A 21 20.49 -40.61 -182.84
N TRP A 22 21.72 -40.18 -182.55
CA TRP A 22 22.43 -40.37 -181.29
C TRP A 22 21.92 -39.47 -180.13
N TYR A 23 21.18 -38.38 -180.42
CA TYR A 23 20.70 -37.46 -179.39
C TYR A 23 19.59 -38.06 -178.51
N TYR A 24 18.65 -38.83 -179.06
CA TYR A 24 17.49 -39.35 -178.31
C TYR A 24 17.82 -40.51 -177.36
N LEU A 25 18.84 -41.32 -177.67
CA LEU A 25 19.30 -42.43 -176.82
C LEU A 25 19.87 -41.95 -175.47
N ARG A 26 20.51 -40.77 -175.45
CA ARG A 26 21.06 -40.18 -174.21
C ARG A 26 19.95 -39.69 -173.27
N TYR A 27 18.82 -39.21 -173.79
CA TYR A 27 17.68 -38.80 -172.96
C TYR A 27 16.93 -40.00 -172.38
N PHE A 28 16.74 -41.08 -173.15
CA PHE A 28 16.03 -42.27 -172.66
C PHE A 28 16.74 -42.90 -171.43
N PHE A 29 18.07 -43.03 -171.46
CA PHE A 29 18.83 -43.58 -170.33
C PHE A 29 18.78 -42.66 -169.09
N LEU A 30 18.77 -41.33 -169.28
CA LEU A 30 18.62 -40.36 -168.20
C LEU A 30 17.24 -40.45 -167.51
N PHE A 31 16.16 -40.59 -168.28
CA PHE A 31 14.81 -40.67 -167.72
C PHE A 31 14.57 -41.99 -166.96
N VAL A 32 15.11 -43.11 -167.43
CA VAL A 32 14.99 -44.41 -166.73
C VAL A 32 15.71 -44.37 -165.37
N SER A 33 16.93 -43.83 -165.32
CA SER A 33 17.65 -43.67 -164.04
C SER A 33 16.97 -42.69 -163.07
N LEU A 34 16.33 -41.63 -163.57
CA LEU A 34 15.62 -40.65 -162.73
C LEU A 34 14.36 -41.26 -162.06
N ILE A 35 13.56 -42.02 -162.81
CA ILE A 35 12.36 -42.69 -162.28
C ILE A 35 12.76 -43.70 -161.20
N GLN A 36 13.84 -44.45 -161.43
CA GLN A 36 14.37 -45.42 -160.45
C GLN A 36 14.80 -44.75 -159.14
N PHE A 37 15.42 -43.57 -159.20
CA PHE A 37 15.82 -42.81 -158.02
C PHE A 37 14.61 -42.27 -157.22
N LEU A 38 13.57 -41.77 -157.91
CA LEU A 38 12.35 -41.26 -157.26
C LEU A 38 11.58 -42.36 -156.50
N ILE A 39 11.56 -43.60 -157.00
CA ILE A 39 10.92 -44.73 -156.29
C ILE A 39 11.67 -45.07 -154.99
N ILE A 40 13.00 -45.12 -155.02
CA ILE A 40 13.81 -45.42 -153.83
C ILE A 40 13.60 -44.34 -152.75
N LEU A 41 13.59 -43.06 -153.15
CA LEU A 41 13.36 -41.95 -152.24
C LEU A 41 11.94 -41.98 -151.64
N GLY A 42 10.94 -42.35 -152.44
CA GLY A 42 9.55 -42.53 -151.99
C GLY A 42 9.40 -43.64 -150.93
N LEU A 43 10.08 -44.77 -151.10
CA LEU A 43 10.01 -45.88 -150.13
C LEU A 43 10.71 -45.56 -148.80
N VAL A 44 11.84 -44.83 -148.83
CA VAL A 44 12.56 -44.44 -147.60
C VAL A 44 11.74 -43.44 -146.77
N LEU A 45 11.10 -42.44 -147.41
CA LEU A 45 10.27 -41.48 -146.67
C LEU A 45 9.07 -42.15 -145.99
N PHE A 46 8.44 -43.14 -146.63
CA PHE A 46 7.31 -43.85 -146.03
C PHE A 46 7.74 -44.68 -144.81
N MET A 47 8.94 -45.29 -144.84
CA MET A 47 9.46 -46.06 -143.71
C MET A 47 9.88 -45.18 -142.54
N VAL A 48 10.43 -43.99 -142.79
CA VAL A 48 10.90 -43.09 -141.73
C VAL A 48 9.75 -42.31 -141.09
N TYR A 49 8.71 -41.92 -141.85
CA TYR A 49 7.64 -41.06 -141.34
C TYR A 49 6.27 -41.73 -141.18
N GLY A 50 6.08 -42.96 -141.67
CA GLY A 50 4.78 -43.65 -141.62
C GLY A 50 4.33 -44.18 -140.25
N ASN A 51 5.20 -44.24 -139.23
CA ASN A 51 4.93 -44.97 -137.97
C ASN A 51 4.91 -44.10 -136.69
N VAL A 52 4.67 -42.79 -136.79
CA VAL A 52 4.83 -41.85 -135.65
C VAL A 52 3.57 -41.69 -134.77
N HIS A 53 2.39 -42.16 -135.21
CA HIS A 53 1.12 -41.87 -134.51
C HIS A 53 0.79 -42.75 -133.29
N VAL A 54 1.39 -43.95 -133.14
CA VAL A 54 1.09 -44.85 -132.00
C VAL A 54 2.01 -44.59 -130.78
N SER A 55 3.20 -44.02 -131.01
CA SER A 55 4.18 -43.77 -129.94
C SER A 55 3.95 -42.46 -129.18
N THR A 56 3.31 -41.47 -129.80
CA THR A 56 2.99 -40.19 -129.13
C THR A 56 1.79 -40.29 -128.19
N GLU A 57 0.74 -41.03 -128.56
CA GLU A 57 -0.46 -41.20 -127.71
C GLU A 57 -0.18 -42.03 -126.45
N SER A 58 0.64 -43.09 -126.57
CA SER A 58 1.05 -43.94 -125.44
C SER A 58 1.92 -43.20 -124.42
N ASN A 59 2.82 -42.32 -124.88
CA ASN A 59 3.63 -41.47 -124.00
C ASN A 59 2.79 -40.41 -123.28
N LEU A 60 1.79 -39.83 -123.96
CA LEU A 60 0.91 -38.81 -123.36
C LEU A 60 0.03 -39.41 -122.25
N GLN A 61 -0.56 -40.59 -122.48
CA GLN A 61 -1.29 -41.33 -121.44
C GLN A 61 -0.38 -41.76 -120.28
N ALA A 62 0.88 -42.12 -120.55
CA ALA A 62 1.83 -42.47 -119.49
C ALA A 62 2.22 -41.26 -118.62
N THR A 63 2.34 -40.07 -119.20
CA THR A 63 2.58 -38.82 -118.46
C THR A 63 1.36 -38.37 -117.67
N GLU A 64 0.15 -38.52 -118.21
CA GLU A 64 -1.10 -38.20 -117.53
C GLU A 64 -1.30 -39.08 -116.29
N ARG A 65 -1.11 -40.40 -116.40
CA ARG A 65 -1.17 -41.31 -115.24
C ARG A 65 -0.11 -40.99 -114.17
N ARG A 66 1.09 -40.56 -114.56
CA ARG A 66 2.11 -40.11 -113.60
C ARG A 66 1.74 -38.77 -112.95
N ALA A 67 1.17 -37.84 -113.70
CA ALA A 67 0.70 -36.56 -113.19
C ALA A 67 -0.47 -36.76 -112.22
N GLU A 68 -1.44 -37.62 -112.53
CA GLU A 68 -2.52 -38.01 -111.61
C GLU A 68 -1.98 -38.75 -110.37
N GLY A 69 -0.98 -39.62 -110.54
CA GLY A 69 -0.29 -40.29 -109.44
C GLY A 69 0.43 -39.31 -108.50
N LEU A 70 1.13 -38.32 -109.05
CA LEU A 70 1.78 -37.27 -108.26
C LEU A 70 0.77 -36.32 -107.64
N TYR A 71 -0.29 -35.97 -108.36
CA TYR A 71 -1.35 -35.10 -107.84
C TYR A 71 -2.09 -35.75 -106.67
N SER A 72 -2.45 -37.03 -106.78
CA SER A 72 -3.05 -37.78 -105.68
C SER A 72 -2.11 -37.90 -104.48
N GLN A 73 -0.80 -38.10 -104.70
CA GLN A 73 0.20 -38.05 -103.62
C GLN A 73 0.31 -36.67 -102.96
N VAL A 74 0.36 -35.59 -103.74
CA VAL A 74 0.42 -34.22 -103.22
C VAL A 74 -0.85 -33.88 -102.43
N VAL A 75 -2.04 -34.28 -102.92
CA VAL A 75 -3.30 -34.12 -102.18
C VAL A 75 -3.29 -34.93 -100.89
N GLY A 76 -2.82 -36.19 -100.93
CA GLY A 76 -2.67 -37.03 -99.74
C GLY A 76 -1.69 -36.46 -98.70
N LEU A 77 -0.55 -35.95 -99.15
CA LEU A 77 0.45 -35.28 -98.30
C LEU A 77 -0.05 -33.95 -97.75
N THR A 78 -0.83 -33.19 -98.53
CA THR A 78 -1.43 -31.93 -98.07
C THR A 78 -2.49 -32.21 -97.01
N ALA A 79 -3.28 -33.27 -97.17
CA ALA A 79 -4.26 -33.71 -96.18
C ALA A 79 -3.58 -34.21 -94.90
N SER A 80 -2.48 -34.97 -95.00
CA SER A 80 -1.73 -35.43 -93.83
C SER A 80 -1.03 -34.26 -93.11
N GLN A 81 -0.45 -33.31 -93.84
CA GLN A 81 0.11 -32.08 -93.29
C GLN A 81 -0.95 -31.24 -92.57
N ALA A 82 -2.14 -31.07 -93.15
CA ALA A 82 -3.24 -30.36 -92.51
C ALA A 82 -3.71 -31.07 -91.23
N ASN A 83 -3.77 -32.41 -91.24
CA ASN A 83 -4.15 -33.19 -90.07
C ASN A 83 -3.10 -33.10 -88.95
N LEU A 84 -1.81 -33.28 -89.29
CA LEU A 84 -0.68 -33.11 -88.37
C LEU A 84 -0.63 -31.70 -87.79
N SER A 85 -0.87 -30.67 -88.61
CA SER A 85 -0.93 -29.28 -88.15
C SER A 85 -2.09 -29.06 -87.18
N LYS A 86 -3.22 -29.73 -87.39
CA LYS A 86 -4.39 -29.65 -86.50
C LYS A 86 -4.11 -30.35 -85.17
N GLU A 87 -3.54 -31.55 -85.19
CA GLU A 87 -3.12 -32.27 -83.99
C GLU A 87 -2.08 -31.48 -83.20
N LEU A 88 -1.06 -30.93 -83.86
CA LEU A 88 -0.03 -30.14 -83.18
C LEU A 88 -0.59 -28.85 -82.56
N ASN A 89 -1.57 -28.20 -83.20
CA ASN A 89 -2.26 -27.05 -82.62
C ASN A 89 -3.09 -27.45 -81.39
N LEU A 90 -3.79 -28.59 -81.44
CA LEU A 90 -4.51 -29.13 -80.29
C LEU A 90 -3.56 -29.48 -79.13
N THR A 91 -2.44 -30.14 -79.43
CA THR A 91 -1.41 -30.48 -78.43
C THR A 91 -0.74 -29.23 -77.86
N SER A 92 -0.47 -28.20 -78.67
CA SER A 92 0.08 -26.93 -78.20
C SER A 92 -0.89 -26.22 -77.26
N ARG A 93 -2.17 -26.15 -77.63
CA ARG A 93 -3.20 -25.57 -76.74
C ARG A 93 -3.35 -26.36 -75.44
N ALA A 94 -3.32 -27.69 -75.51
CA ALA A 94 -3.35 -28.53 -74.32
C ALA A 94 -2.11 -28.33 -73.42
N LYS A 95 -0.93 -28.13 -74.01
CA LYS A 95 0.28 -27.77 -73.27
C LYS A 95 0.13 -26.42 -72.58
N ASP A 96 -0.42 -25.42 -73.27
CA ASP A 96 -0.60 -24.07 -72.72
C ASP A 96 -1.62 -24.07 -71.57
N THR A 97 -2.71 -24.83 -71.68
CA THR A 97 -3.70 -24.99 -70.59
C THR A 97 -3.11 -25.73 -69.39
N ILE A 98 -2.34 -26.80 -69.62
CA ILE A 98 -1.64 -27.52 -68.54
C ILE A 98 -0.62 -26.60 -67.86
N MET A 99 0.13 -25.81 -68.62
CA MET A 99 1.10 -24.86 -68.07
C MET A 99 0.40 -23.78 -67.20
N GLN A 100 -0.74 -23.25 -67.67
CA GLN A 100 -1.54 -22.32 -66.88
C GLN A 100 -2.08 -22.96 -65.60
N LEU A 101 -2.57 -24.20 -65.67
CA LEU A 101 -3.05 -24.93 -64.50
C LEU A 101 -1.93 -25.15 -63.47
N LEU A 102 -0.73 -25.51 -63.93
CA LEU A 102 0.43 -25.70 -63.07
C LEU A 102 0.84 -24.40 -62.37
N LEU A 103 0.83 -23.27 -63.09
CA LEU A 103 1.11 -21.96 -62.50
C LEU A 103 0.06 -21.56 -61.46
N ASN A 104 -1.23 -21.84 -61.72
CA ASN A 104 -2.30 -21.57 -60.76
C ASN A 104 -2.18 -22.46 -59.52
N ALA A 105 -1.95 -23.76 -59.69
CA ALA A 105 -1.74 -24.69 -58.59
C ALA A 105 -0.54 -24.29 -57.72
N ARG A 106 0.54 -23.78 -58.32
CA ARG A 106 1.69 -23.26 -57.58
C ARG A 106 1.33 -22.04 -56.73
N ARG A 107 0.57 -21.09 -57.29
CA ARG A 107 0.09 -19.90 -56.54
C ARG A 107 -0.83 -20.30 -55.39
N ASP A 108 -1.71 -21.28 -55.59
CA ASP A 108 -2.60 -21.78 -54.56
C ASP A 108 -1.81 -22.47 -53.44
N LEU A 109 -0.79 -23.27 -53.79
CA LEU A 109 0.11 -23.89 -52.82
C LEU A 109 0.88 -22.84 -52.00
N ASP A 110 1.39 -21.79 -52.65
CA ASP A 110 2.05 -20.68 -51.96
C ASP A 110 1.09 -19.93 -51.01
N ARG A 111 -0.17 -19.71 -51.43
CA ARG A 111 -1.22 -19.09 -50.60
C ARG A 111 -1.59 -19.95 -49.40
N ILE A 112 -1.76 -21.26 -49.59
CA ILE A 112 -2.05 -22.21 -48.52
C ILE A 112 -0.89 -22.24 -47.53
N ASN A 113 0.35 -22.33 -48.01
CA ASN A 113 1.54 -22.31 -47.15
C ASN A 113 1.65 -21.02 -46.33
N ALA A 114 1.38 -19.86 -46.93
CA ALA A 114 1.34 -18.59 -46.20
C ALA A 114 0.27 -18.59 -45.10
N SER A 115 -0.96 -19.05 -45.41
CA SER A 115 -2.05 -19.15 -44.43
C SER A 115 -1.75 -20.14 -43.30
N PHE A 116 -1.08 -21.25 -43.62
CA PHE A 116 -0.68 -22.25 -42.64
C PHE A 116 0.38 -21.70 -41.68
N ARG A 117 1.40 -20.98 -42.20
CA ARG A 117 2.40 -20.31 -41.37
C ARG A 117 1.76 -19.26 -40.45
N GLN A 118 0.81 -18.49 -40.97
CA GLN A 118 0.07 -17.53 -40.16
C GLN A 118 -0.74 -18.23 -39.06
N CYS A 119 -1.47 -19.29 -39.38
CA CYS A 119 -2.22 -20.10 -38.40
C CYS A 119 -1.30 -20.70 -37.33
N GLN A 120 -0.11 -21.17 -37.71
CA GLN A 120 0.88 -21.68 -36.76
C GLN A 120 1.39 -20.58 -35.82
N ALA A 121 1.70 -19.39 -36.35
CA ALA A 121 2.11 -18.24 -35.55
C ALA A 121 0.99 -17.79 -34.58
N ASP A 122 -0.24 -17.71 -35.07
CA ASP A 122 -1.41 -17.35 -34.25
C ASP A 122 -1.65 -18.40 -33.15
N ARG A 123 -1.51 -19.70 -33.45
CA ARG A 123 -1.61 -20.77 -32.45
C ARG A 123 -0.59 -20.61 -31.33
N VAL A 124 0.66 -20.28 -31.66
CA VAL A 124 1.70 -20.02 -30.65
C VAL A 124 1.36 -18.78 -29.83
N SER A 125 0.86 -17.72 -30.47
CA SER A 125 0.40 -16.50 -29.77
C SER A 125 -0.74 -16.79 -28.80
N TYR A 126 -1.76 -17.56 -29.22
CA TYR A 126 -2.88 -17.94 -28.36
C TYR A 126 -2.41 -18.78 -27.16
N MET A 127 -1.53 -19.76 -27.39
CA MET A 127 -0.95 -20.57 -26.31
C MET A 127 -0.21 -19.72 -25.29
N ASN A 128 0.57 -18.73 -25.73
CA ASN A 128 1.27 -17.80 -24.84
C ASN A 128 0.29 -16.89 -24.08
N ASN A 129 -0.70 -16.31 -24.77
CA ASN A 129 -1.72 -15.47 -24.14
C ASN A 129 -2.51 -16.24 -23.07
N GLN A 130 -2.85 -17.49 -23.33
CA GLN A 130 -3.54 -18.38 -22.40
C GLN A 130 -2.69 -18.68 -21.16
N ARG A 131 -1.35 -18.75 -21.30
CA ARG A 131 -0.43 -18.90 -20.14
C ARG A 131 -0.38 -17.62 -19.31
N TYR A 132 -0.29 -16.45 -19.94
CA TYR A 132 -0.34 -15.17 -19.23
C TYR A 132 -1.66 -14.99 -18.47
N MET A 133 -2.78 -15.29 -19.11
CA MET A 133 -4.09 -15.22 -18.46
C MET A 133 -4.18 -16.16 -17.24
N ALA A 134 -3.68 -17.40 -17.37
CA ALA A 134 -3.64 -18.32 -16.24
C ALA A 134 -2.80 -17.78 -15.06
N ALA A 135 -1.64 -17.18 -15.35
CA ALA A 135 -0.80 -16.54 -14.33
C ALA A 135 -1.51 -15.36 -13.66
N ILE A 136 -2.21 -14.52 -14.42
CA ILE A 136 -3.01 -13.40 -13.89
C ILE A 136 -4.11 -13.92 -12.95
N ILE A 137 -4.86 -14.95 -13.37
CA ILE A 137 -5.94 -15.53 -12.56
C ILE A 137 -5.39 -16.10 -11.24
N LEU A 138 -4.24 -16.78 -11.28
CA LEU A 138 -3.60 -17.32 -10.07
C LEU A 138 -3.11 -16.19 -9.14
N SER A 139 -2.50 -15.15 -9.70
CA SER A 139 -2.07 -13.97 -8.94
C SER A 139 -3.24 -13.23 -8.30
N GLU A 140 -4.37 -13.09 -9.02
CA GLU A 140 -5.60 -12.49 -8.49
C GLU A 140 -6.13 -13.29 -7.30
N LYS A 141 -6.20 -14.62 -7.42
CA LYS A 141 -6.63 -15.51 -6.33
C LYS A 141 -5.72 -15.38 -5.09
N GLN A 142 -4.40 -15.40 -5.29
CA GLN A 142 -3.44 -15.24 -4.20
C GLN A 142 -3.58 -13.87 -3.51
N CYS A 143 -3.74 -12.79 -4.28
CA CYS A 143 -3.98 -11.46 -3.73
C CYS A 143 -5.28 -11.41 -2.91
N GLN A 144 -6.34 -12.06 -3.40
CA GLN A 144 -7.63 -12.09 -2.71
C GLN A 144 -7.56 -12.88 -1.40
N GLU A 145 -6.80 -13.97 -1.36
CA GLU A 145 -6.56 -14.76 -0.13
C GLU A 145 -5.75 -13.97 0.88
N GLN A 146 -4.66 -13.34 0.46
CA GLN A 146 -3.85 -12.47 1.32
C GLN A 146 -4.67 -11.29 1.89
N LEU A 147 -5.54 -10.69 1.09
CA LEU A 147 -6.44 -9.63 1.54
C LEU A 147 -7.44 -10.14 2.59
N LYS A 148 -8.00 -11.33 2.40
CA LYS A 148 -8.89 -11.96 3.39
C LYS A 148 -8.17 -12.23 4.71
N GLU A 149 -6.92 -12.70 4.66
CA GLU A 149 -6.12 -13.00 5.84
C GLU A 149 -5.71 -11.73 6.60
N THR A 150 -5.21 -10.72 5.90
CA THR A 150 -4.91 -9.41 6.49
C THR A 150 -6.14 -8.74 7.10
N ASN A 151 -7.30 -8.85 6.45
CA ASN A 151 -8.56 -8.33 7.00
C ASN A 151 -8.98 -9.07 8.29
N LYS A 152 -8.81 -10.40 8.37
CA LYS A 152 -9.01 -11.15 9.62
C LYS A 152 -8.10 -10.64 10.74
N SER A 153 -6.82 -10.41 10.45
CA SER A 153 -5.86 -9.85 11.41
C SER A 153 -6.26 -8.45 11.88
N CYS A 154 -6.67 -7.57 10.96
CA CYS A 154 -7.15 -6.23 11.27
C CYS A 154 -8.38 -6.24 12.19
N ASN A 155 -9.36 -7.11 11.92
CA ASN A 155 -10.55 -7.26 12.76
C ASN A 155 -10.20 -7.77 14.17
N ALA A 156 -9.26 -8.72 14.28
CA ALA A 156 -8.78 -9.20 15.57
C ALA A 156 -8.09 -8.08 16.36
N LEU A 157 -7.23 -7.29 15.71
CA LEU A 157 -6.56 -6.15 16.35
C LEU A 157 -7.57 -5.10 16.82
N LEU A 158 -8.57 -4.78 16.00
CA LEU A 158 -9.63 -3.83 16.33
C LEU A 158 -10.45 -4.29 17.54
N LEU A 159 -10.79 -5.58 17.62
CA LEU A 159 -11.45 -6.16 18.79
C LEU A 159 -10.59 -6.05 20.05
N MET A 160 -9.29 -6.36 19.94
CA MET A 160 -8.35 -6.29 21.06
C MET A 160 -8.16 -4.85 21.57
N LEU A 161 -8.05 -3.88 20.65
CA LEU A 161 -7.97 -2.45 20.98
C LEU A 161 -9.27 -1.96 21.64
N ASN A 162 -10.43 -2.36 21.14
CA ASN A 162 -11.71 -2.01 21.76
C ASN A 162 -11.86 -2.61 23.18
N GLN A 163 -11.39 -3.83 23.41
CA GLN A 163 -11.37 -4.42 24.75
C GLN A 163 -10.46 -3.62 25.69
N LYS A 164 -9.23 -3.29 25.25
CA LYS A 164 -8.31 -2.46 26.04
C LYS A 164 -8.88 -1.08 26.34
N ALA A 165 -9.51 -0.44 25.37
CA ALA A 165 -10.17 0.86 25.58
C ALA A 165 -11.25 0.78 26.67
N LYS A 166 -12.13 -0.23 26.60
CA LYS A 166 -13.16 -0.46 27.63
C LYS A 166 -12.56 -0.75 29.01
N THR A 167 -11.48 -1.52 29.09
CA THR A 167 -10.80 -1.77 30.36
C THR A 167 -10.23 -0.49 30.96
N LEU A 168 -9.55 0.32 30.14
CA LEU A 168 -9.00 1.61 30.57
C LEU A 168 -10.09 2.60 30.98
N GLU A 169 -11.23 2.63 30.29
CA GLU A 169 -12.38 3.44 30.70
C GLU A 169 -12.89 3.07 32.09
N VAL A 170 -12.97 1.77 32.40
CA VAL A 170 -13.36 1.28 33.73
C VAL A 170 -12.30 1.61 34.79
N GLU A 171 -11.02 1.48 34.48
CA GLU A 171 -9.92 1.82 35.40
C GLU A 171 -9.91 3.33 35.72
N VAL A 172 -10.05 4.19 34.69
CA VAL A 172 -10.15 5.64 34.89
C VAL A 172 -11.37 6.02 35.72
N ALA A 173 -12.52 5.35 35.53
CA ALA A 173 -13.70 5.59 36.34
C ALA A 173 -13.46 5.23 37.82
N LYS A 174 -12.80 4.08 38.09
CA LYS A 174 -12.42 3.67 39.45
C LYS A 174 -11.44 4.64 40.10
N GLU A 175 -10.39 5.06 39.38
CA GLU A 175 -9.42 6.02 39.90
C GLU A 175 -10.06 7.38 40.21
N LYS A 176 -11.00 7.83 39.38
CA LYS A 176 -11.78 9.05 39.66
C LYS A 176 -12.58 8.91 40.96
N GLU A 177 -13.24 7.77 41.18
CA GLU A 177 -14.00 7.53 42.40
C GLU A 177 -13.10 7.52 43.65
N VAL A 178 -11.93 6.85 43.58
CA VAL A 178 -10.95 6.85 44.67
C VAL A 178 -10.44 8.26 44.95
N CYS A 179 -10.06 9.00 43.90
CA CYS A 179 -9.60 10.39 44.04
C CYS A 179 -10.67 11.30 44.66
N THR A 180 -11.96 11.10 44.33
CA THR A 180 -13.04 11.85 44.99
C THR A 180 -13.16 11.52 46.47
N LYS A 181 -13.07 10.24 46.85
CA LYS A 181 -13.11 9.82 48.26
C LYS A 181 -11.92 10.36 49.04
N ASP A 182 -10.72 10.31 48.47
CA ASP A 182 -9.52 10.84 49.10
C ASP A 182 -9.61 12.36 49.28
N LYS A 183 -10.13 13.08 48.28
CA LYS A 183 -10.36 14.53 48.38
C LYS A 183 -11.35 14.88 49.49
N GLU A 184 -12.44 14.14 49.62
CA GLU A 184 -13.43 14.32 50.69
C GLU A 184 -12.82 14.00 52.08
N GLY A 185 -12.05 12.92 52.18
CA GLY A 185 -11.33 12.54 53.39
C GLY A 185 -10.31 13.60 53.83
N LEU A 186 -9.51 14.12 52.90
CA LEU A 186 -8.58 15.23 53.14
C LEU A 186 -9.31 16.51 53.57
N ALA A 187 -10.45 16.82 52.96
CA ALA A 187 -11.25 17.98 53.34
C ALA A 187 -11.83 17.84 54.75
N LEU A 188 -12.28 16.64 55.15
CA LEU A 188 -12.76 16.36 56.50
C LEU A 188 -11.62 16.49 57.51
N ASN A 189 -10.48 15.85 57.24
CA ASN A 189 -9.29 15.91 58.11
C ASN A 189 -8.79 17.35 58.30
N LYS A 190 -8.79 18.16 57.22
CA LYS A 190 -8.45 19.58 57.29
C LYS A 190 -9.35 20.33 58.28
N ARG A 191 -10.68 20.13 58.22
CA ARG A 191 -11.63 20.79 59.14
C ARG A 191 -11.36 20.39 60.60
N VAL A 192 -11.11 19.11 60.85
CA VAL A 192 -10.79 18.61 62.20
C VAL A 192 -9.52 19.27 62.75
N VAL A 193 -8.47 19.37 61.93
CA VAL A 193 -7.21 20.03 62.34
C VAL A 193 -7.41 21.53 62.56
N GLU A 194 -8.20 22.20 61.72
CA GLU A 194 -8.55 23.61 61.90
C GLU A 194 -9.34 23.85 63.20
N GLU A 195 -10.32 23.01 63.51
CA GLU A 195 -11.08 23.06 64.77
C GLU A 195 -10.14 22.87 65.97
N GLN A 196 -9.30 21.83 65.96
CA GLN A 196 -8.31 21.58 67.02
C GLN A 196 -7.34 22.75 67.20
N LEU A 197 -6.93 23.41 66.12
CA LEU A 197 -6.07 24.59 66.18
C LEU A 197 -6.77 25.76 66.88
N THR A 198 -8.06 25.99 66.58
CA THR A 198 -8.83 27.05 67.25
C THR A 198 -9.04 26.76 68.73
N GLU A 199 -9.30 25.51 69.11
CA GLU A 199 -9.43 25.09 70.50
C GLU A 199 -8.12 25.25 71.26
N CYS A 200 -7.00 24.82 70.68
CA CYS A 200 -5.66 25.02 71.24
C CYS A 200 -5.35 26.51 71.43
N GLY A 201 -5.74 27.36 70.48
CA GLY A 201 -5.61 28.82 70.59
C GLY A 201 -6.39 29.39 71.78
N LYS A 202 -7.65 28.96 71.98
CA LYS A 202 -8.48 29.38 73.12
C LYS A 202 -7.89 28.93 74.45
N ALA A 203 -7.46 27.67 74.54
CA ALA A 203 -6.85 27.11 75.75
C ALA A 203 -5.57 27.85 76.14
N ARG A 204 -4.73 28.20 75.14
CA ARG A 204 -3.50 28.98 75.37
C ARG A 204 -3.79 30.37 75.92
N GLU A 205 -4.81 31.05 75.41
CA GLU A 205 -5.18 32.39 75.88
C GLU A 205 -5.76 32.34 77.30
N GLN A 206 -6.61 31.37 77.60
CA GLN A 206 -7.13 31.11 78.95
C GLN A 206 -5.98 30.86 79.95
N GLN A 207 -5.05 29.97 79.60
CA GLN A 207 -3.89 29.69 80.44
C GLN A 207 -3.03 30.94 80.70
N ARG A 208 -2.92 31.83 79.70
CA ARG A 208 -2.19 33.09 79.83
C ARG A 208 -2.88 34.04 80.82
N GLN A 209 -4.20 34.16 80.75
CA GLN A 209 -5.00 34.97 81.67
C GLN A 209 -4.96 34.43 83.10
N GLU A 210 -5.11 33.11 83.27
CA GLU A 210 -5.00 32.45 84.58
C GLU A 210 -3.63 32.67 85.21
N ARG A 211 -2.56 32.58 84.41
CA ARG A 211 -1.20 32.84 84.87
C ARG A 211 -1.00 34.28 85.34
N GLN A 212 -1.51 35.26 84.60
CA GLN A 212 -1.45 36.67 85.00
C GLN A 212 -2.20 36.89 86.33
N LEU A 213 -3.40 36.32 86.47
CA LEU A 213 -4.16 36.40 87.72
C LEU A 213 -3.43 35.74 88.90
N ALA A 214 -2.75 34.61 88.66
CA ALA A 214 -1.96 33.93 89.68
C ALA A 214 -0.72 34.74 90.07
N GLU A 215 0.00 35.32 89.10
CA GLU A 215 1.16 36.20 89.33
C GLU A 215 0.75 37.46 90.13
N ASP A 216 -0.36 38.12 89.77
CA ASP A 216 -0.90 39.27 90.51
C ASP A 216 -1.28 38.92 91.96
N ARG A 217 -1.91 37.76 92.18
CA ARG A 217 -2.26 37.27 93.52
C ARG A 217 -1.01 36.96 94.34
N LEU A 218 -0.02 36.31 93.73
CA LEU A 218 1.25 35.99 94.39
C LEU A 218 1.99 37.28 94.81
N GLN A 219 1.99 38.30 93.95
CA GLN A 219 2.64 39.58 94.23
C GLN A 219 1.96 40.29 95.41
N LYS A 220 0.63 40.24 95.51
CA LYS A 220 -0.13 40.74 96.67
C LYS A 220 0.21 39.99 97.96
N VAL A 221 0.29 38.66 97.91
CA VAL A 221 0.69 37.85 99.07
C VAL A 221 2.13 38.15 99.48
N GLN A 222 3.06 38.26 98.53
CA GLN A 222 4.44 38.63 98.83
C GLN A 222 4.54 40.00 99.48
N ALA A 223 3.79 41.01 99.01
CA ALA A 223 3.78 42.34 99.60
C ALA A 223 3.24 42.37 101.04
N LEU A 224 2.28 41.50 101.38
CA LEU A 224 1.61 41.50 102.67
C LEU A 224 2.25 40.54 103.70
N CYS A 225 2.83 39.42 103.27
CA CYS A 225 3.26 38.34 104.17
C CYS A 225 4.78 38.26 104.40
N LEU A 226 5.63 38.69 103.46
CA LEU A 226 7.09 38.76 103.70
C LEU A 226 7.53 39.71 104.83
N PRO A 227 6.83 40.81 105.16
CA PRO A 227 7.26 41.72 106.23
C PRO A 227 6.93 41.25 107.66
N LEU A 228 6.25 40.10 107.83
CA LEU A 228 5.72 39.68 109.13
C LEU A 228 6.82 39.07 110.01
N ASP A 229 7.51 39.92 110.77
CA ASP A 229 8.50 39.52 111.77
C ASP A 229 7.81 39.26 113.13
N ARG A 230 7.86 38.00 113.58
CA ARG A 230 7.25 37.50 114.83
C ARG A 230 7.70 38.30 116.04
N ASP A 231 9.01 38.49 116.18
CA ASP A 231 9.59 39.09 117.38
C ASP A 231 9.22 40.58 117.44
N LYS A 232 9.17 41.23 116.27
CA LYS A 232 8.73 42.61 116.13
C LYS A 232 7.23 42.78 116.43
N PHE A 233 6.38 41.87 115.94
CA PHE A 233 4.94 41.91 116.17
C PHE A 233 4.57 41.63 117.64
N GLU A 234 5.20 40.62 118.25
CA GLU A 234 5.00 40.30 119.66
C GLU A 234 5.46 41.47 120.55
N THR A 235 6.59 42.10 120.23
CA THR A 235 7.09 43.29 120.93
C THR A 235 6.13 44.47 120.80
N GLN A 236 5.58 44.71 119.61
CA GLN A 236 4.59 45.77 119.38
C GLN A 236 3.28 45.54 120.14
N LEU A 237 2.77 44.30 120.18
CA LEU A 237 1.59 43.93 120.98
C LEU A 237 1.81 44.13 122.47
N ARG A 238 2.98 43.72 122.98
CA ARG A 238 3.35 43.92 124.40
C ARG A 238 3.47 45.40 124.76
N ASN A 239 4.01 46.22 123.86
CA ASN A 239 4.09 47.67 124.03
C ASN A 239 2.71 48.32 124.02
N LEU A 240 1.87 48.01 123.01
CA LEU A 240 0.48 48.50 122.94
C LEU A 240 -0.36 48.07 124.15
N TRP A 241 -0.16 46.86 124.65
CA TRP A 241 -0.81 46.38 125.86
C TRP A 241 -0.41 47.23 127.08
N ARG A 242 0.90 47.43 127.29
CA ARG A 242 1.45 48.25 128.37
C ARG A 242 0.96 49.70 128.32
N ASP A 243 0.79 50.23 127.11
CA ASP A 243 0.32 51.60 126.88
C ASP A 243 -1.21 51.73 126.92
N SER A 244 -1.94 50.61 126.90
CA SER A 244 -3.40 50.61 126.94
C SER A 244 -3.94 51.01 128.32
N ILE A 245 -5.19 51.49 128.32
CA ILE A 245 -5.89 51.90 129.54
C ILE A 245 -6.17 50.70 130.46
N ILE A 246 -6.21 49.47 129.91
CA ILE A 246 -6.65 48.25 130.58
C ILE A 246 -5.75 47.84 131.77
N PRO A 247 -4.41 47.67 131.62
CA PRO A 247 -3.56 47.38 132.77
C PRO A 247 -3.54 48.53 133.78
N ARG A 248 -3.60 49.80 133.31
CA ARG A 248 -3.61 50.97 134.21
C ARG A 248 -4.88 51.05 135.07
N THR A 249 -6.05 50.75 134.52
CA THR A 249 -7.32 50.73 135.29
C THR A 249 -7.40 49.53 136.23
N LEU A 250 -6.92 48.36 135.79
CA LEU A 250 -6.83 47.17 136.63
C LEU A 250 -5.84 47.34 137.80
N ASP A 251 -4.73 48.04 137.61
CA ASP A 251 -3.79 48.41 138.69
C ASP A 251 -4.43 49.35 139.72
N THR A 252 -5.22 50.33 139.25
CA THR A 252 -5.88 51.31 140.12
C THR A 252 -7.00 50.68 140.97
N MET A 253 -7.72 49.68 140.44
CA MET A 253 -8.78 48.97 141.16
C MET A 253 -8.27 47.97 142.22
N GLY A 254 -7.01 47.53 142.13
CA GLY A 254 -6.42 46.54 143.03
C GLY A 254 -6.06 47.03 144.44
N TYR A 255 -6.06 48.34 144.69
CA TYR A 255 -5.60 48.93 145.96
C TYR A 255 -6.67 48.99 147.08
N ASN A 256 -7.89 48.49 146.86
CA ASN A 256 -8.94 48.48 147.88
C ASN A 256 -8.91 47.19 148.71
N LEU A 257 -8.31 47.26 149.90
CA LEU A 257 -8.00 46.13 150.79
C LEU A 257 -9.21 45.41 151.44
N TYR A 258 -10.46 45.85 151.21
CA TYR A 258 -11.64 45.42 151.96
C TYR A 258 -12.84 44.93 151.12
N HIS A 259 -12.65 44.45 149.88
CA HIS A 259 -13.76 43.93 149.05
C HIS A 259 -13.56 42.48 148.55
N PRO A 260 -14.63 41.64 148.49
CA PRO A 260 -14.54 40.22 148.10
C PRO A 260 -14.12 40.00 146.64
N LEU A 261 -14.18 41.05 145.81
CA LEU A 261 -13.88 41.02 144.37
C LEU A 261 -12.38 41.02 144.05
N SER A 262 -11.49 41.14 145.05
CA SER A 262 -10.04 41.21 144.83
C SER A 262 -9.46 39.97 144.13
N SER A 263 -9.97 38.77 144.45
CA SER A 263 -9.54 37.52 143.80
C SER A 263 -9.98 37.45 142.32
N GLU A 264 -11.20 37.91 142.01
CA GLU A 264 -11.74 37.98 140.66
C GLU A 264 -11.02 39.02 139.81
N ILE A 265 -10.74 40.21 140.36
CA ILE A 265 -9.98 41.27 139.68
C ILE A 265 -8.55 40.79 139.38
N THR A 266 -7.92 40.05 140.31
CA THR A 266 -6.58 39.47 140.09
C THR A 266 -6.61 38.34 139.05
N SER A 267 -7.71 37.61 138.93
CA SER A 267 -7.92 36.59 137.90
C SER A 267 -8.15 37.22 136.51
N ILE A 268 -8.97 38.26 136.44
CA ILE A 268 -9.21 39.06 135.24
C ILE A 268 -7.90 39.70 134.77
N ARG A 269 -7.11 40.28 135.68
CA ARG A 269 -5.79 40.85 135.38
C ARG A 269 -4.85 39.82 134.75
N ARG A 270 -4.71 38.64 135.36
CA ARG A 270 -3.86 37.57 134.81
C ARG A 270 -4.33 37.09 133.44
N SER A 271 -5.65 37.03 133.22
CA SER A 271 -6.24 36.66 131.94
C SER A 271 -5.99 37.71 130.87
N CYS A 272 -6.14 38.99 131.23
CA CYS A 272 -5.85 40.15 130.39
C CYS A 272 -4.37 40.27 130.04
N ASP A 273 -3.45 40.11 131.01
CA ASP A 273 -2.00 40.14 130.78
C ASP A 273 -1.50 38.97 129.91
N HIS A 274 -2.26 37.88 129.85
CA HIS A 274 -1.99 36.76 128.96
C HIS A 274 -2.45 37.00 127.51
N MET A 275 -3.35 37.96 127.25
CA MET A 275 -3.92 38.20 125.92
C MET A 275 -2.88 38.53 124.83
N PRO A 276 -1.85 39.35 125.06
CA PRO A 276 -0.80 39.58 124.05
C PRO A 276 -0.06 38.30 123.66
N THR A 277 0.17 37.41 124.63
CA THR A 277 0.82 36.11 124.41
C THR A 277 -0.12 35.14 123.67
N LEU A 278 -1.41 35.14 124.01
CA LEU A 278 -2.44 34.36 123.32
C LEU A 278 -2.64 34.84 121.86
N MET A 279 -2.63 36.15 121.62
CA MET A 279 -2.72 36.72 120.27
C MET A 279 -1.48 36.38 119.44
N ALA A 280 -0.27 36.46 120.03
CA ALA A 280 0.96 36.06 119.37
C ALA A 280 0.96 34.57 119.00
N THR A 281 0.50 33.67 119.88
CA THR A 281 0.41 32.23 119.58
C THR A 281 -0.62 31.93 118.48
N LYS A 282 -1.76 32.64 118.44
CA LYS A 282 -2.73 32.50 117.34
C LYS A 282 -2.20 33.01 116.00
N VAL A 283 -1.45 34.10 115.99
CA VAL A 283 -0.77 34.57 114.77
C VAL A 283 0.30 33.58 114.32
N GLU A 284 1.03 32.94 115.25
CA GLU A 284 2.02 31.90 114.91
C GLU A 284 1.37 30.61 114.39
N GLU A 285 0.20 30.21 114.91
CA GLU A 285 -0.60 29.11 114.36
C GLU A 285 -1.01 29.39 112.90
N LEU A 286 -1.51 30.59 112.63
CA LEU A 286 -1.85 31.03 111.28
C LEU A 286 -0.62 31.10 110.36
N ALA A 287 0.52 31.61 110.86
CA ALA A 287 1.76 31.68 110.11
C ALA A 287 2.35 30.30 109.79
N ARG A 288 2.22 29.33 110.71
CA ARG A 288 2.60 27.93 110.45
C ARG A 288 1.70 27.27 109.42
N SER A 289 0.38 27.47 109.52
CA SER A 289 -0.56 26.99 108.50
C SER A 289 -0.22 27.57 107.12
N LEU A 290 0.01 28.89 107.05
CA LEU A 290 0.37 29.57 105.82
C LEU A 290 1.71 29.06 105.24
N ARG A 291 2.73 28.82 106.07
CA ARG A 291 4.00 28.20 105.63
C ARG A 291 3.78 26.81 105.05
N ALA A 292 2.98 25.97 105.71
CA ALA A 292 2.65 24.64 105.19
C ALA A 292 1.90 24.70 103.85
N ASP A 293 1.01 25.68 103.67
CA ASP A 293 0.33 25.94 102.40
C ASP A 293 1.30 26.41 101.31
N ILE A 294 2.25 27.31 101.63
CA ILE A 294 3.32 27.76 100.72
C ILE A 294 4.20 26.57 100.29
N ASP A 295 4.60 25.71 101.23
CA ASP A 295 5.44 24.54 100.95
C ASP A 295 4.70 23.49 100.10
N ARG A 296 3.37 23.38 100.24
CA ARG A 296 2.54 22.54 99.35
C ARG A 296 2.53 23.11 97.93
N VAL A 297 2.23 24.40 97.79
CA VAL A 297 2.21 25.07 96.48
C VAL A 297 3.59 25.05 95.80
N ALA A 298 4.68 25.19 96.55
CA ALA A 298 6.04 25.09 96.02
C ALA A 298 6.33 23.70 95.44
N ARG A 299 5.90 22.64 96.13
CA ARG A 299 5.99 21.26 95.63
C ARG A 299 5.15 21.06 94.37
N GLU A 300 3.88 21.48 94.39
CA GLU A 300 3.00 21.42 93.21
C GLU A 300 3.61 22.18 92.02
N ASN A 301 4.20 23.36 92.24
CA ASN A 301 4.91 24.11 91.19
C ASN A 301 6.11 23.34 90.63
N SER A 302 6.89 22.67 91.47
CA SER A 302 8.02 21.87 91.00
C SER A 302 7.56 20.67 90.15
N ASP A 303 6.44 20.04 90.51
CA ASP A 303 5.87 18.93 89.76
C ASP A 303 5.26 19.41 88.43
N ILE A 304 4.58 20.55 88.42
CA ILE A 304 4.09 21.21 87.19
C ILE A 304 5.25 21.60 86.28
N GLN A 305 6.36 22.11 86.81
CA GLN A 305 7.56 22.41 86.02
C GLN A 305 8.15 21.16 85.38
N ARG A 306 8.15 20.02 86.09
CA ARG A 306 8.59 18.73 85.54
C ARG A 306 7.68 18.29 84.39
N GLN A 307 6.36 18.32 84.58
CA GLN A 307 5.38 17.99 83.55
C GLN A 307 5.48 18.91 82.33
N LYS A 308 5.69 20.21 82.56
CA LYS A 308 5.90 21.19 81.49
C LYS A 308 7.13 20.83 80.65
N LEU A 309 8.24 20.45 81.29
CA LEU A 309 9.47 20.07 80.57
C LEU A 309 9.24 18.81 79.71
N GLU A 310 8.53 17.81 80.24
CA GLU A 310 8.17 16.59 79.50
C GLU A 310 7.31 16.90 78.27
N VAL A 311 6.28 17.75 78.42
CA VAL A 311 5.42 18.17 77.32
C VAL A 311 6.20 19.00 76.28
N GLU A 312 7.09 19.90 76.71
CA GLU A 312 7.95 20.67 75.81
C GLU A 312 8.91 19.78 75.00
N GLN A 313 9.46 18.72 75.62
CA GLN A 313 10.27 17.74 74.91
C GLN A 313 9.43 16.96 73.88
N GLY A 314 8.22 16.53 74.25
CA GLY A 314 7.29 15.88 73.32
C GLY A 314 6.89 16.78 72.15
N LEU A 315 6.67 18.08 72.40
CA LEU A 315 6.38 19.07 71.36
C LEU A 315 7.54 19.22 70.38
N ARG A 316 8.79 19.29 70.88
CA ARG A 316 9.98 19.36 70.01
C ARG A 316 10.13 18.11 69.14
N ALA A 317 9.97 16.93 69.71
CA ALA A 317 10.00 15.68 68.95
C ALA A 317 8.90 15.63 67.87
N SER A 318 7.70 16.14 68.19
CA SER A 318 6.60 16.25 67.23
C SER A 318 6.91 17.25 66.10
N GLN A 319 7.53 18.40 66.42
CA GLN A 319 7.96 19.39 65.43
C GLN A 319 9.03 18.82 64.50
N GLU A 320 10.04 18.13 65.04
CA GLU A 320 11.08 17.47 64.24
C GLU A 320 10.50 16.39 63.32
N ALA A 321 9.57 15.58 63.84
CA ALA A 321 8.85 14.59 63.04
C ALA A 321 8.03 15.24 61.92
N LYS A 322 7.34 16.34 62.21
CA LYS A 322 6.57 17.11 61.23
C LYS A 322 7.47 17.67 60.13
N GLU A 323 8.58 18.32 60.48
CA GLU A 323 9.54 18.84 59.50
C GLU A 323 10.12 17.74 58.61
N LYS A 324 10.39 16.56 59.18
CA LYS A 324 10.87 15.42 58.42
C LYS A 324 9.82 14.94 57.41
N VAL A 325 8.57 14.79 57.84
CA VAL A 325 7.46 14.39 56.96
C VAL A 325 7.20 15.44 55.87
N GLU A 326 7.26 16.74 56.19
CA GLU A 326 7.13 17.82 55.21
C GLU A 326 8.25 17.78 54.16
N LYS A 327 9.52 17.60 54.58
CA LYS A 327 10.64 17.44 53.65
C LYS A 327 10.49 16.21 52.76
N GLU A 328 10.07 15.08 53.33
CA GLU A 328 9.80 13.86 52.56
C GLU A 328 8.64 14.04 51.57
N ALA A 329 7.56 14.72 51.97
CA ALA A 329 6.43 15.03 51.10
C ALA A 329 6.84 15.97 49.96
N GLN A 330 7.57 17.04 50.25
CA GLN A 330 8.11 17.95 49.22
C GLN A 330 9.05 17.25 48.25
N ALA A 331 9.93 16.37 48.75
CA ALA A 331 10.82 15.59 47.90
C ALA A 331 10.05 14.62 46.99
N ARG A 332 8.98 13.97 47.50
CA ARG A 332 8.11 13.10 46.71
C ARG A 332 7.34 13.89 45.65
N GLU A 333 6.81 15.06 46.01
CA GLU A 333 6.10 15.94 45.07
C GLU A 333 7.03 16.43 43.96
N ALA A 334 8.23 16.92 44.30
CA ALA A 334 9.23 17.33 43.31
C ALA A 334 9.61 16.18 42.37
N LYS A 335 9.76 14.95 42.90
CA LYS A 335 10.05 13.76 42.09
C LYS A 335 8.91 13.41 41.14
N LEU A 336 7.66 13.48 41.61
CA LEU A 336 6.47 13.24 40.78
C LEU A 336 6.31 14.31 39.69
N GLN A 337 6.55 15.58 40.02
CA GLN A 337 6.52 16.68 39.05
C GLN A 337 7.59 16.49 37.97
N ALA A 338 8.82 16.12 38.35
CA ALA A 338 9.90 15.84 37.40
C ALA A 338 9.57 14.66 36.47
N GLU A 339 9.01 13.58 37.00
CA GLU A 339 8.62 12.42 36.20
C GLU A 339 7.45 12.74 35.26
N CYS A 340 6.46 13.50 35.73
CA CYS A 340 5.35 13.97 34.90
C CYS A 340 5.85 14.86 33.74
N ALA A 341 6.78 15.79 34.02
CA ALA A 341 7.41 16.61 32.99
C ALA A 341 8.17 15.75 31.97
N ARG A 342 8.93 14.76 32.45
CA ARG A 342 9.67 13.80 31.60
C ARG A 342 8.74 13.00 30.70
N GLN A 343 7.65 12.45 31.24
CA GLN A 343 6.68 11.69 30.45
C GLN A 343 5.94 12.57 29.45
N THR A 344 5.58 13.79 29.83
CA THR A 344 4.96 14.76 28.92
C THR A 344 5.89 15.08 27.75
N GLN A 345 7.19 15.27 28.02
CA GLN A 345 8.18 15.52 26.99
C GLN A 345 8.33 14.33 26.03
N LEU A 346 8.44 13.10 26.57
CA LEU A 346 8.48 11.88 25.75
C LEU A 346 7.24 11.74 24.85
N ALA A 347 6.05 11.97 25.40
CA ALA A 347 4.81 11.91 24.63
C ALA A 347 4.76 12.97 23.51
N LEU A 348 5.31 14.17 23.75
CA LEU A 348 5.42 15.21 22.72
C LEU A 348 6.42 14.83 21.63
N GLU A 349 7.55 14.24 22.00
CA GLU A 349 8.58 13.74 21.07
C GLU A 349 8.04 12.60 20.20
N GLU A 350 7.37 11.61 20.79
CA GLU A 350 6.69 10.52 20.06
C GLU A 350 5.62 11.07 19.12
N LYS A 351 4.79 12.00 19.60
CA LYS A 351 3.76 12.65 18.76
C LYS A 351 4.40 13.42 17.59
N ALA A 352 5.56 14.03 17.78
CA ALA A 352 6.28 14.70 16.71
C ALA A 352 6.87 13.69 15.70
N ALA A 353 7.44 12.58 16.18
CA ALA A 353 7.94 11.49 15.34
C ALA A 353 6.83 10.87 14.49
N LEU A 354 5.70 10.49 15.10
CA LEU A 354 4.54 9.93 14.41
C LEU A 354 3.96 10.91 13.36
N ARG A 355 3.96 12.21 13.65
CA ARG A 355 3.53 13.21 12.66
C ARG A 355 4.46 13.27 11.45
N LYS A 356 5.77 13.19 11.67
CA LYS A 356 6.78 13.14 10.60
C LYS A 356 6.63 11.87 9.77
N GLU A 357 6.47 10.71 10.40
CA GLU A 357 6.23 9.44 9.70
C GLU A 357 4.94 9.52 8.88
N ARG A 358 3.84 10.02 9.45
CA ARG A 358 2.58 10.21 8.73
C ARG A 358 2.72 11.18 7.55
N ASP A 359 3.51 12.26 7.69
CA ASP A 359 3.81 13.15 6.56
C ASP A 359 4.64 12.46 5.47
N SER A 360 5.64 11.66 5.85
CA SER A 360 6.46 10.91 4.89
C SER A 360 5.64 9.88 4.12
N LEU A 361 4.81 9.08 4.82
CA LEU A 361 3.92 8.11 4.20
C LEU A 361 2.88 8.79 3.31
N ALA A 362 2.36 9.96 3.69
CA ALA A 362 1.45 10.72 2.84
C ALA A 362 2.13 11.20 1.55
N LYS A 363 3.40 11.61 1.61
CA LYS A 363 4.19 11.97 0.42
C LYS A 363 4.46 10.77 -0.47
N GLU A 364 4.90 9.65 0.09
CA GLU A 364 5.12 8.40 -0.65
C GLU A 364 3.82 7.94 -1.34
N LEU A 365 2.68 8.05 -0.65
CA LEU A 365 1.39 7.69 -1.20
C LEU A 365 0.98 8.60 -2.38
N GLU A 366 1.22 9.91 -2.28
CA GLU A 366 0.99 10.84 -3.40
C GLU A 366 1.94 10.58 -4.58
N GLU A 367 3.19 10.23 -4.33
CA GLU A 367 4.13 9.82 -5.39
C GLU A 367 3.67 8.54 -6.08
N LYS A 368 3.30 7.51 -5.32
CA LYS A 368 2.77 6.25 -5.87
C LYS A 368 1.47 6.46 -6.65
N LYS A 369 0.62 7.38 -6.19
CA LYS A 369 -0.59 7.76 -6.92
C LYS A 369 -0.27 8.44 -8.26
N ARG A 370 0.72 9.32 -8.30
CA ARG A 370 1.19 9.93 -9.56
C ARG A 370 1.80 8.90 -10.51
N GLU A 371 2.62 7.98 -10.00
CA GLU A 371 3.17 6.87 -10.79
C GLU A 371 2.03 6.00 -11.38
N ALA A 372 1.02 5.68 -10.56
CA ALA A 372 -0.14 4.90 -11.01
C ALA A 372 -0.93 5.62 -12.11
N GLU A 373 -1.16 6.93 -11.98
CA GLU A 373 -1.82 7.73 -13.03
C GLU A 373 -0.96 7.82 -14.31
N GLN A 374 0.37 7.93 -14.20
CA GLN A 374 1.27 7.88 -15.36
C GLN A 374 1.21 6.53 -16.07
N LEU A 375 1.26 5.42 -15.33
CA LEU A 375 1.13 4.07 -15.89
C LEU A 375 -0.24 3.87 -16.55
N LYS A 376 -1.30 4.39 -15.94
CA LYS A 376 -2.66 4.37 -16.52
C LYS A 376 -2.73 5.16 -17.83
N MET A 377 -2.08 6.32 -17.90
CA MET A 377 -1.98 7.11 -19.14
C MET A 377 -1.19 6.36 -20.21
N GLN A 378 -0.05 5.75 -19.86
CA GLN A 378 0.73 4.91 -20.79
C GLN A 378 -0.06 3.71 -21.30
N LEU A 379 -0.83 3.04 -20.43
CA LEU A 379 -1.74 1.97 -20.82
C LEU A 379 -2.82 2.47 -21.77
N ALA A 380 -3.42 3.63 -21.52
CA ALA A 380 -4.41 4.23 -22.42
C ALA A 380 -3.81 4.55 -23.81
N VAL A 381 -2.60 5.11 -23.85
CA VAL A 381 -1.88 5.39 -25.11
C VAL A 381 -1.56 4.08 -25.84
N SER A 382 -0.99 3.09 -25.15
CA SER A 382 -0.69 1.76 -25.71
C SER A 382 -1.93 1.08 -26.27
N ASN A 383 -3.05 1.11 -25.52
CA ASN A 383 -4.34 0.58 -25.98
C ASN A 383 -4.84 1.33 -27.23
N SER A 384 -4.74 2.66 -27.26
CA SER A 384 -5.15 3.45 -28.44
C SER A 384 -4.27 3.17 -29.67
N ALA A 385 -2.97 2.95 -29.46
CA ALA A 385 -2.03 2.57 -30.50
C ALA A 385 -2.31 1.15 -31.01
N LEU A 386 -2.64 0.22 -30.10
CA LEU A 386 -3.07 -1.13 -30.45
C LEU A 386 -4.36 -1.10 -31.27
N ASP A 387 -5.36 -0.32 -30.85
CA ASP A 387 -6.62 -0.10 -31.57
C ASP A 387 -6.39 0.49 -32.98
N THR A 388 -5.45 1.44 -33.09
CA THR A 388 -5.08 2.04 -34.38
C THR A 388 -4.37 1.03 -35.27
N CYS A 389 -3.48 0.21 -34.70
CA CYS A 389 -2.81 -0.89 -35.41
C CYS A 389 -3.81 -1.95 -35.88
N ILE A 390 -4.77 -2.33 -35.04
CA ILE A 390 -5.88 -3.23 -35.39
C ILE A 390 -6.69 -2.64 -36.55
N LYS A 391 -7.06 -1.35 -36.47
CA LYS A 391 -7.77 -0.63 -37.54
C LYS A 391 -6.97 -0.55 -38.85
N ALA A 392 -5.66 -0.34 -38.77
CA ALA A 392 -4.76 -0.27 -39.92
C ALA A 392 -4.53 -1.65 -40.57
N LYS A 393 -4.49 -2.72 -39.78
CA LYS A 393 -4.41 -4.11 -40.26
C LYS A 393 -5.75 -4.62 -40.80
N SER A 394 -6.86 -4.00 -40.39
CA SER A 394 -8.20 -4.23 -40.92
C SER A 394 -8.57 -3.27 -42.06
N GLN A 395 -7.68 -3.00 -43.02
CA GLN A 395 -8.13 -2.41 -44.29
C GLN A 395 -9.05 -3.42 -45.00
N PRO A 396 -10.34 -3.09 -45.25
CA PRO A 396 -11.21 -3.94 -46.04
C PRO A 396 -11.11 -3.53 -47.52
N MET A 397 -11.08 -4.50 -48.42
CA MET A 397 -11.62 -4.31 -49.76
C MET A 397 -13.04 -3.72 -49.66
N PRO A 398 -13.45 -2.83 -50.59
CA PRO A 398 -14.70 -2.10 -50.48
C PRO A 398 -15.90 -3.05 -50.63
N ILE A 399 -16.57 -3.32 -49.52
CA ILE A 399 -17.93 -3.86 -49.49
C ILE A 399 -18.78 -2.82 -48.72
N PRO A 400 -20.01 -2.48 -49.18
CA PRO A 400 -20.76 -1.37 -48.63
C PRO A 400 -21.20 -1.66 -47.18
N ARG A 401 -20.93 -0.73 -46.26
CA ARG A 401 -21.47 -0.76 -44.89
C ARG A 401 -22.93 -0.34 -44.86
N PRO A 402 -23.77 -0.98 -44.03
CA PRO A 402 -24.85 -0.31 -43.34
C PRO A 402 -24.33 0.46 -42.12
N VAL A 403 -24.92 1.62 -41.88
CA VAL A 403 -24.66 2.56 -40.80
C VAL A 403 -25.33 2.07 -39.51
N GLY A 404 -24.58 2.01 -38.41
CA GLY A 404 -25.12 1.81 -37.06
C GLY A 404 -24.07 2.11 -35.98
N PRO A 405 -24.43 2.72 -34.84
CA PRO A 405 -23.50 2.95 -33.74
C PRO A 405 -23.06 1.63 -33.10
N ALA A 406 -21.79 1.51 -32.73
CA ALA A 406 -21.29 0.38 -31.96
C ALA A 406 -22.04 0.28 -30.62
N PRO A 407 -22.60 -0.88 -30.25
CA PRO A 407 -23.28 -1.04 -28.97
C PRO A 407 -22.27 -0.92 -27.82
N ASN A 408 -22.70 -0.28 -26.73
CA ASN A 408 -21.96 -0.22 -25.47
C ASN A 408 -21.48 -1.63 -25.07
N PRO A 409 -20.26 -1.79 -24.52
CA PRO A 409 -19.79 -3.08 -24.02
C PRO A 409 -20.78 -3.61 -22.98
N GLN A 410 -21.29 -4.82 -23.21
CA GLN A 410 -22.23 -5.45 -22.30
C GLN A 410 -21.55 -5.65 -20.93
N PRO A 411 -22.29 -5.48 -19.81
CA PRO A 411 -21.79 -5.79 -18.48
C PRO A 411 -21.25 -7.23 -18.46
N ILE A 412 -20.00 -7.40 -18.04
CA ILE A 412 -19.40 -8.73 -17.92
C ILE A 412 -20.15 -9.47 -16.82
N ASP A 413 -20.84 -10.55 -17.19
CA ASP A 413 -21.49 -11.43 -16.22
C ASP A 413 -20.43 -12.07 -15.30
N PRO A 414 -20.48 -11.82 -13.98
CA PRO A 414 -19.49 -12.36 -13.05
C PRO A 414 -19.50 -13.90 -13.00
N ALA A 415 -20.65 -14.54 -13.23
CA ALA A 415 -20.73 -16.00 -13.27
C ALA A 415 -20.02 -16.57 -14.51
N GLY A 416 -20.31 -16.01 -15.69
CA GLY A 416 -19.61 -16.35 -16.93
C GLY A 416 -18.11 -16.07 -16.88
N LEU A 417 -17.68 -15.00 -16.19
CA LEU A 417 -16.27 -14.67 -15.98
C LEU A 417 -15.55 -15.73 -15.15
N GLU A 418 -16.15 -16.17 -14.03
CA GLU A 418 -15.55 -17.22 -13.19
C GLU A 418 -15.50 -18.58 -13.89
N GLU A 419 -16.52 -18.91 -14.69
CA GLU A 419 -16.49 -20.11 -15.53
C GLU A 419 -15.38 -20.05 -16.59
N PHE A 420 -15.21 -18.89 -17.23
CA PHE A 420 -14.11 -18.65 -18.17
C PHE A 420 -12.73 -18.80 -17.50
N LYS A 421 -12.54 -18.18 -16.34
CA LYS A 421 -11.30 -18.32 -15.55
C LYS A 421 -11.02 -19.78 -15.21
N LYS A 422 -12.05 -20.55 -14.83
CA LYS A 422 -11.94 -21.98 -14.54
C LYS A 422 -11.49 -22.78 -15.77
N ARG A 423 -12.10 -22.57 -16.94
CA ARG A 423 -11.73 -23.26 -18.19
C ARG A 423 -10.29 -22.96 -18.61
N ILE A 424 -9.82 -21.72 -18.44
CA ILE A 424 -8.43 -21.33 -18.72
C ILE A 424 -7.46 -22.07 -17.79
N LEU A 425 -7.76 -22.18 -16.50
CA LEU A 425 -6.92 -22.93 -15.58
C LEU A 425 -6.92 -24.44 -15.88
N GLU A 426 -8.07 -25.02 -16.23
CA GLU A 426 -8.19 -26.44 -16.60
C GLU A 426 -7.39 -26.79 -17.87
N SER A 427 -7.40 -25.89 -18.86
CA SER A 427 -6.65 -26.06 -20.10
C SER A 427 -5.12 -26.02 -19.94
N GLN A 428 -4.62 -25.54 -18.79
CA GLN A 428 -3.19 -25.54 -18.46
C GLN A 428 -2.76 -26.75 -17.63
N ARG A 429 -3.69 -27.61 -17.19
CA ARG A 429 -3.31 -28.88 -16.55
C ARG A 429 -2.67 -29.80 -17.61
N PRO A 430 -1.52 -30.42 -17.31
CA PRO A 430 -1.00 -31.50 -18.15
C PRO A 430 -2.05 -32.62 -18.26
N PRO A 431 -2.18 -33.29 -19.42
CA PRO A 431 -3.00 -34.48 -19.50
C PRO A 431 -2.46 -35.49 -18.48
N THR A 432 -3.32 -35.96 -17.59
CA THR A 432 -3.02 -36.99 -16.59
C THR A 432 -2.41 -38.18 -17.33
N GLY A 433 -1.13 -38.44 -17.08
CA GLY A 433 -0.37 -39.48 -17.78
C GLY A 433 -1.05 -40.83 -17.68
N ILE A 434 -1.08 -41.54 -18.80
CA ILE A 434 -1.41 -42.96 -18.87
C ILE A 434 -0.52 -43.69 -17.86
N VAL A 435 -1.14 -44.28 -16.85
CA VAL A 435 -0.50 -45.24 -15.94
C VAL A 435 -0.11 -46.44 -16.79
N VAL A 436 1.18 -46.54 -17.14
CA VAL A 436 1.76 -47.77 -17.65
C VAL A 436 1.88 -48.71 -16.46
N ALA A 437 1.12 -49.82 -16.50
CA ALA A 437 1.20 -50.88 -15.52
C ALA A 437 2.62 -51.50 -15.51
N PRO A 438 3.12 -51.94 -14.34
CA PRO A 438 4.41 -52.63 -14.29
C PRO A 438 4.28 -54.00 -14.96
N SER A 439 5.20 -54.29 -15.88
CA SER A 439 5.35 -55.62 -16.48
C SER A 439 5.92 -56.59 -15.44
N SER A 440 5.12 -57.57 -15.05
CA SER A 440 5.64 -58.82 -14.48
C SER A 440 6.38 -59.59 -15.56
N GLY A 441 7.66 -59.88 -15.31
CA GLY A 441 8.55 -60.68 -16.16
C GLY A 441 9.91 -60.76 -15.52
#